data_AF-A0A1E7KMG4-F1
#
_entry.id   AF-A0A1E7KMG4-F1
#
_cell.length_a   1.000
_cell.length_b   1.000
_cell.length_c   1.000
_cell.angle_alpha   90.00
_cell.angle_beta   90.00
_cell.angle_gamma   90.00
#
_symmetry.space_group_name_H-M   'P 1'
#
loop_
_entity.id
_entity.type
_entity.pdbx_description
1 polymer ?
#
loop_
_entity_poly.entity_id
_entity_poly.type
_entity_poly.pdbx_seq_one_letter_code
_entity_poly.pdbx_strand_id
1 'polypeptide(L)' 'MTGRDTGRGTEAAKPAAPTESEGGESACWLDRVCPECGRLAEAAPPTVCARCGASMGDTFR' A
#
# COMPACT_ATOMS: atom_id res chain seq x y z
N MET A 1 -57.06 -3.56 -23.10
CA MET A 1 -56.87 -4.75 -22.25
C MET A 1 -55.36 -4.92 -22.10
N THR A 2 -54.83 -4.52 -20.92
CA THR A 2 -53.54 -4.87 -20.27
C THR A 2 -52.32 -5.13 -21.17
N GLY A 3 -51.19 -4.43 -21.11
CA GLY A 3 -50.56 -3.69 -20.03
C GLY A 3 -49.05 -3.66 -20.36
N ARG A 4 -48.41 -2.52 -20.15
CA ARG A 4 -47.02 -2.22 -20.48
C ARG A 4 -46.08 -2.97 -19.52
N ASP A 5 -45.36 -3.98 -19.97
CA ASP A 5 -44.33 -4.65 -19.16
C ASP A 5 -43.01 -3.86 -19.21
N THR A 6 -42.93 -2.83 -18.38
CA THR A 6 -41.66 -2.22 -17.98
C THR A 6 -40.90 -3.19 -17.06
N GLY A 7 -40.38 -4.28 -17.61
CA GLY A 7 -39.51 -5.23 -16.93
C GLY A 7 -38.05 -4.80 -16.94
N ARG A 8 -37.76 -3.53 -16.65
CA ARG A 8 -36.41 -3.09 -16.28
C ARG A 8 -36.17 -3.56 -14.84
N GLY A 9 -35.70 -4.79 -14.71
CA GLY A 9 -35.04 -5.24 -13.48
C GLY A 9 -33.74 -4.46 -13.36
N THR A 10 -33.81 -3.33 -12.68
CA THR A 10 -32.63 -2.60 -12.23
C THR A 10 -31.76 -3.54 -11.43
N GLU A 11 -30.54 -3.74 -11.92
CA GLU A 11 -29.44 -4.34 -11.20
C GLU A 11 -29.49 -3.93 -9.72
N ALA A 12 -29.62 -4.92 -8.84
CA ALA A 12 -29.17 -4.78 -7.48
C ALA A 12 -27.64 -4.70 -7.53
N ALA A 13 -27.13 -3.55 -7.96
CA ALA A 13 -25.77 -3.13 -7.69
C ALA A 13 -25.69 -2.98 -6.17
N LYS A 14 -25.35 -4.09 -5.50
CA LYS A 14 -24.79 -4.04 -4.16
C LYS A 14 -23.72 -2.95 -4.23
N PRO A 15 -23.70 -1.95 -3.32
CA PRO A 15 -22.55 -1.06 -3.26
C PRO A 15 -21.34 -1.97 -3.08
N ALA A 16 -20.51 -2.07 -4.12
CA ALA A 16 -19.13 -2.42 -3.94
C ALA A 16 -18.59 -1.25 -3.13
N ALA A 17 -18.71 -1.35 -1.81
CA ALA A 17 -17.89 -0.56 -0.91
C ALA A 17 -16.46 -0.72 -1.45
N PRO A 18 -15.72 0.38 -1.68
CA PRO A 18 -14.35 0.27 -2.17
C PRO A 18 -13.63 -0.71 -1.26
N THR A 19 -13.39 -1.90 -1.83
CA THR A 19 -12.37 -2.79 -1.37
C THR A 19 -11.06 -2.09 -1.64
N GLU A 20 -10.07 -2.40 -0.80
CA GLU A 20 -8.70 -1.94 -0.90
C GLU A 20 -8.46 -0.66 -0.09
N SER A 21 -7.84 -0.89 1.08
CA SER A 21 -6.88 0.05 1.62
C SER A 21 -5.82 0.30 0.54
N GLU A 22 -6.09 1.21 -0.38
CA GLU A 22 -5.20 1.54 -1.48
C GLU A 22 -3.96 2.25 -0.90
N GLY A 23 -2.91 1.47 -0.65
CA GLY A 23 -1.51 1.92 -0.57
C GLY A 23 -1.12 2.80 0.62
N GLY A 24 -0.99 2.22 1.82
CA GLY A 24 -0.35 2.88 2.97
C GLY A 24 0.90 2.19 3.52
N GLU A 25 1.16 0.95 3.13
CA GLU A 25 2.19 0.10 3.73
C GLU A 25 3.49 0.00 2.93
N SER A 26 3.45 0.31 1.63
CA SER A 26 4.63 0.20 0.75
C SER A 26 5.75 1.16 1.14
N ALA A 27 5.42 2.37 1.61
CA ALA A 27 6.41 3.35 2.05
C ALA A 27 7.00 3.05 3.44
N CYS A 28 6.21 2.47 4.36
CA CYS A 28 6.65 2.15 5.72
C CYS A 28 7.78 1.11 5.78
N TRP A 29 7.98 0.34 4.71
CA TRP A 29 9.06 -0.65 4.61
C TRP A 29 10.25 -0.12 3.80
N LEU A 30 10.01 0.85 2.91
CA LEU A 30 11.05 1.53 2.13
C LEU A 30 12.01 2.33 3.01
N ASP A 31 11.53 2.93 4.10
CA ASP A 31 12.37 3.60 5.10
C ASP A 31 13.40 2.67 5.77
N ARG A 32 13.20 1.35 5.68
CA ARG A 32 14.13 0.35 6.23
C ARG A 32 15.16 -0.16 5.22
N VAL A 33 15.09 0.27 3.97
CA VAL A 33 16.04 -0.14 2.94
C VAL A 33 17.25 0.77 2.99
N CYS A 34 18.43 0.19 3.17
CA CYS A 34 19.68 0.93 3.13
C CYS A 34 19.90 1.51 1.73
N PRO A 35 20.07 2.83 1.57
CA PRO A 35 20.24 3.45 0.26
C PRO A 35 21.62 3.18 -0.36
N GLU A 36 22.63 2.89 0.46
CA GLU A 36 23.97 2.58 -0.03
C GLU A 36 24.10 1.18 -0.62
N CYS A 37 23.38 0.19 -0.06
CA CYS A 37 23.56 -1.22 -0.44
C CYS A 37 22.27 -2.00 -0.73
N GLY A 38 21.11 -1.36 -0.64
CA GLY A 38 19.79 -1.96 -0.91
C GLY A 38 19.31 -2.98 0.13
N ARG A 39 20.02 -3.16 1.24
CA ARG A 39 19.65 -4.16 2.26
C ARG A 39 18.50 -3.67 3.13
N LEU A 40 17.52 -4.54 3.37
CA LEU A 40 16.47 -4.29 4.36
C LEU A 40 17.01 -4.48 5.79
N ALA A 41 16.70 -3.53 6.67
CA ALA A 41 16.96 -3.67 8.09
C ALA A 41 15.95 -4.63 8.73
N GLU A 42 16.47 -5.60 9.49
CA GLU A 42 15.66 -6.59 10.20
C GLU A 42 14.92 -5.99 11.41
N ALA A 43 15.50 -4.93 12.02
CA ALA A 43 14.95 -4.23 13.19
C ALA A 43 14.69 -2.76 12.88
N ALA A 44 13.59 -2.21 13.41
CA ALA A 44 13.20 -0.81 13.25
C ALA A 44 13.14 -0.08 14.62
N PRO A 45 13.52 1.21 14.68
CA PRO A 45 14.15 2.01 13.63
C PRO A 45 15.64 1.68 13.48
N PRO A 46 16.16 1.46 12.25
CA PRO A 46 17.58 1.21 12.06
C PRO A 46 18.35 2.53 12.06
N THR A 47 19.38 2.66 12.88
CA THR A 47 20.30 3.83 12.83
C THR A 47 21.49 3.57 11.93
N VAL A 48 21.93 2.31 11.81
CA VAL A 48 23.07 1.85 11.00
C VAL A 48 22.77 0.55 10.27
N CYS A 49 23.31 0.37 9.07
CA CYS A 49 23.18 -0.86 8.30
C CYS A 49 24.16 -1.94 8.79
N ALA A 50 23.66 -3.10 9.21
CA ALA A 50 24.48 -4.22 9.70
C ALA A 50 25.40 -4.87 8.63
N ARG A 51 25.21 -4.53 7.34
CA ARG A 51 25.98 -5.08 6.22
C ARG A 51 27.17 -4.19 5.85
N CYS A 52 26.92 -2.90 5.64
CA CYS A 52 27.93 -1.95 5.15
C CYS A 52 28.35 -0.90 6.18
N GLY A 53 27.64 -0.77 7.31
CA GLY A 53 27.93 0.22 8.35
C GLY A 53 27.40 1.63 8.07
N ALA A 54 26.71 1.86 6.95
CA ALA A 54 26.18 3.17 6.59
C ALA A 54 25.06 3.65 7.54
N SER A 55 25.00 4.96 7.77
CA SER A 55 23.94 5.62 8.54
C SER A 55 22.63 5.64 7.75
N MET A 56 21.53 5.16 8.35
CA MET A 56 20.22 5.07 7.66
C MET A 56 19.46 6.42 7.62
N GLY A 57 19.91 7.44 8.37
CA GLY A 57 19.24 8.75 8.47
C GLY A 57 19.83 9.87 7.60
N ASP A 58 20.81 9.58 6.75
CA ASP A 58 21.56 10.60 5.98
C ASP A 58 20.95 10.91 4.60
N THR A 59 20.00 10.10 4.14
CA THR A 59 19.73 9.93 2.70
C THR A 59 18.34 10.35 2.25
N PHE A 60 17.46 10.75 3.18
CA PHE A 60 16.13 11.33 2.88
C PHE A 60 16.12 12.87 2.97
N ARG A 61 17.29 13.51 2.88
CA ARG A 61 17.44 14.96 2.96
C ARG A 61 17.56 15.58 1.57
#